data_AF-A0A0T2ZM70-F1
#
_entry.id   AF-A0A0T2ZM70-F1
#
_cell.length_a   1.000
_cell.length_b   1.000
_cell.length_c   1.000
_cell.angle_alpha   90.00
_cell.angle_beta   90.00
_cell.angle_gamma   90.00
#
_symmetry.space_group_name_H-M   'P 1'
#
loop_
_entity.id
_entity.type
_entity.pdbx_description
1 polymer ?
#
loop_
_entity_poly.entity_id
_entity_poly.type
_entity_poly.pdbx_seq_one_letter_code
_entity_poly.pdbx_strand_id
1 'polypeptide(L)'
;MPSFRHSIALGLAGADANVLSWWRALCALAALNVCLWLAVWHFGPVSGVHGGLQLALSGVYVLVCAYRSVLPRVDLERLVVVDTRLSSIFLGRAAATVAEICFAVQLGLLVHQLGVHAGLPWVQSAAWAIPIFMVVAQGFCWHSVLTLNHITQAAESLLWAAGFSWMAALLGVIAMDSSGWVNALAIFGFLCSMVFVAYVLGVDAPMYWRRYQHGRACGQAYMRLDHGARDAWHRRVRSGSWAAWRADALWLTPYFSFGVWVSIAMACVPGA
;
A
#
# COMPACT_ATOMS: atom_id res chain seq x y z
N MET A 1 -23.11 -2.44 21.35
CA MET A 1 -22.96 -3.26 20.12
C MET A 1 -24.18 -3.29 19.16
N PRO A 2 -25.41 -2.83 19.50
CA PRO A 2 -26.50 -2.71 18.52
C PRO A 2 -26.32 -1.60 17.47
N SER A 3 -25.59 -0.52 17.78
CA SER A 3 -25.51 0.66 16.89
C SER A 3 -24.67 0.43 15.64
N PHE A 4 -23.63 -0.41 15.70
CA PHE A 4 -22.71 -0.60 14.57
C PHE A 4 -23.37 -1.34 13.39
N ARG A 5 -24.16 -2.39 13.67
CA ARG A 5 -24.92 -3.12 12.65
C ARG A 5 -26.04 -2.25 12.06
N HIS A 6 -26.70 -1.44 12.88
CA HIS A 6 -27.73 -0.52 12.38
C HIS A 6 -27.15 0.59 11.49
N SER A 7 -25.99 1.18 11.83
CA SER A 7 -25.33 2.19 11.00
C SER A 7 -24.82 1.62 9.66
N ILE A 8 -24.40 0.35 9.62
CA ILE A 8 -24.02 -0.33 8.37
C ILE A 8 -25.26 -0.60 7.50
N ALA A 9 -26.36 -1.05 8.09
CA ALA A 9 -27.58 -1.44 7.36
C ALA A 9 -28.48 -0.27 6.90
N LEU A 10 -28.51 0.85 7.64
CA LEU A 10 -29.13 2.12 7.22
C LEU A 10 -28.19 2.95 6.34
N GLY A 11 -26.88 2.73 6.48
CA GLY A 11 -25.94 2.93 5.38
C GLY A 11 -26.30 2.00 4.20
N LEU A 12 -25.60 1.87 3.08
CA LEU A 12 -25.81 0.84 2.03
C LEU A 12 -27.20 0.75 1.34
N ALA A 13 -28.30 1.21 1.93
CA ALA A 13 -29.60 1.37 1.30
C ALA A 13 -29.44 2.37 0.15
N GLY A 14 -29.53 1.87 -1.08
CA GLY A 14 -29.31 2.64 -2.31
C GLY A 14 -27.89 2.63 -2.88
N ALA A 15 -26.97 1.80 -2.35
CA ALA A 15 -25.67 1.58 -2.99
C ALA A 15 -25.80 0.63 -4.20
N ASP A 16 -25.00 0.88 -5.23
CA ASP A 16 -24.94 0.02 -6.42
C ASP A 16 -24.57 -1.42 -6.02
N ALA A 17 -25.22 -2.41 -6.64
CA ALA A 17 -24.92 -3.82 -6.41
C ALA A 17 -23.43 -4.15 -6.62
N ASN A 18 -22.78 -3.46 -7.57
CA ASN A 18 -21.36 -3.60 -7.85
C ASN A 18 -20.47 -3.13 -6.69
N VAL A 19 -20.80 -1.98 -6.05
CA VAL A 19 -20.07 -1.49 -4.88
C VAL A 19 -20.22 -2.45 -3.71
N LEU A 20 -21.43 -2.97 -3.48
CA LEU A 20 -21.70 -3.93 -2.42
C LEU A 20 -20.95 -5.26 -2.64
N SER A 21 -20.96 -5.76 -3.88
CA SER A 21 -20.22 -6.98 -4.25
C SER A 21 -18.72 -6.82 -4.05
N TRP A 22 -18.15 -5.71 -4.55
CA TRP A 22 -16.74 -5.38 -4.37
C TRP A 22 -16.37 -5.25 -2.89
N TRP A 23 -17.17 -4.54 -2.09
CA TRP A 23 -16.90 -4.39 -0.66
C TRP A 23 -16.98 -5.72 0.10
N ARG A 24 -17.94 -6.60 -0.22
CA ARG A 24 -17.98 -7.96 0.33
C ARG A 24 -16.74 -8.77 -0.04
N ALA A 25 -16.26 -8.63 -1.28
CA ALA A 25 -15.03 -9.28 -1.73
C ALA A 25 -13.81 -8.77 -0.95
N LEU A 26 -13.70 -7.46 -0.70
CA LEU A 26 -12.65 -6.89 0.16
C LEU A 26 -12.72 -7.43 1.60
N CYS A 27 -13.91 -7.52 2.19
CA CYS A 27 -14.07 -8.12 3.52
C CYS A 27 -13.67 -9.59 3.56
N ALA A 28 -14.01 -10.37 2.53
CA ALA A 28 -13.59 -11.76 2.40
C ALA A 28 -12.06 -11.88 2.24
N LEU A 29 -11.44 -11.01 1.42
CA LEU A 29 -9.99 -10.91 1.28
C LEU A 29 -9.31 -10.54 2.60
N ALA A 30 -9.88 -9.63 3.39
CA ALA A 30 -9.37 -9.28 4.70
C ALA A 30 -9.31 -10.50 5.64
N ALA A 31 -10.39 -11.28 5.70
CA ALA A 31 -10.43 -12.50 6.49
C ALA A 31 -9.40 -13.53 5.99
N LEU A 32 -9.32 -13.74 4.67
CA LEU A 32 -8.33 -14.63 4.06
C LEU A 32 -6.89 -14.22 4.43
N ASN A 33 -6.55 -12.93 4.30
CA ASN A 33 -5.22 -12.42 4.58
C ASN A 33 -4.82 -12.62 6.05
N VAL A 34 -5.74 -12.36 6.98
CA VAL A 34 -5.51 -12.60 8.41
C VAL A 34 -5.29 -14.09 8.66
N CYS A 35 -6.12 -14.96 8.08
CA CYS A 35 -5.95 -16.42 8.19
C CYS A 35 -4.61 -16.90 7.62
N LEU A 36 -4.20 -16.38 6.46
CA LEU A 36 -2.91 -16.71 5.85
C LEU A 36 -1.73 -16.27 6.72
N TRP A 37 -1.79 -15.06 7.27
CA TRP A 37 -0.75 -14.57 8.18
C TRP A 37 -0.67 -15.41 9.46
N LEU A 38 -1.82 -15.75 10.07
CA LEU A 38 -1.89 -16.66 11.22
C LEU A 38 -1.34 -18.06 10.89
N ALA A 39 -1.62 -18.57 9.70
CA ALA A 39 -1.10 -19.86 9.24
C ALA A 39 0.43 -19.82 9.10
N VAL A 40 1.00 -18.75 8.53
CA VAL A 40 2.46 -18.59 8.44
C VAL A 40 3.08 -18.37 9.82
N TRP A 41 2.41 -17.66 10.74
CA TRP A 41 2.89 -17.53 12.11
C TRP A 41 2.95 -18.88 12.84
N HIS A 42 1.92 -19.73 12.70
CA HIS A 42 1.85 -20.97 13.45
C HIS A 42 2.59 -22.15 12.79
N PHE A 43 2.59 -22.22 11.47
CA PHE A 43 3.10 -23.35 10.70
C PHE A 43 4.18 -22.99 9.67
N GLY A 44 4.46 -21.70 9.47
CA GLY A 44 5.42 -21.26 8.46
C GLY A 44 6.87 -21.55 8.85
N PRO A 45 7.78 -21.57 7.88
CA PRO A 45 9.22 -21.80 8.12
C PRO A 45 9.90 -20.54 8.68
N VAL A 46 9.25 -19.83 9.60
CA VAL A 46 9.76 -18.58 10.16
C VAL A 46 10.78 -18.92 11.24
N SER A 47 12.05 -18.67 10.93
CA SER A 47 13.15 -18.93 11.86
C SER A 47 14.10 -17.73 11.98
N GLY A 48 14.69 -17.58 13.16
CA GLY A 48 15.67 -16.54 13.44
C GLY A 48 15.09 -15.12 13.50
N VAL A 49 15.98 -14.16 13.73
CA VAL A 49 15.61 -12.74 13.92
C VAL A 49 15.03 -12.14 12.64
N HIS A 50 15.57 -12.51 11.46
CA HIS A 50 15.09 -12.00 10.18
C HIS A 50 13.63 -12.42 9.90
N GLY A 51 13.34 -13.71 9.98
CA GLY A 51 11.99 -14.23 9.77
C GLY A 51 10.99 -13.64 10.77
N GLY A 52 11.37 -13.55 12.05
CA GLY A 52 10.53 -12.93 13.08
C GLY A 52 10.21 -11.46 12.80
N LEU A 53 11.20 -10.68 12.35
CA LEU A 53 11.00 -9.28 11.97
C LEU A 53 10.10 -9.13 10.73
N GLN A 54 10.33 -9.94 9.69
CA GLN A 54 9.47 -9.96 8.50
C GLN A 54 8.02 -10.33 8.86
N LEU A 55 7.83 -11.31 9.75
CA LEU A 55 6.50 -11.72 10.19
C LEU A 55 5.79 -10.62 10.99
N ALA A 56 6.50 -9.91 11.86
CA ALA A 56 5.94 -8.79 12.62
C ALA A 56 5.55 -7.61 11.72
N LEU A 57 6.43 -7.22 10.79
CA LEU A 57 6.17 -6.14 9.83
C LEU A 57 5.00 -6.47 8.90
N SER A 58 4.94 -7.71 8.39
CA SER A 58 3.80 -8.16 7.59
C SER A 58 2.51 -8.21 8.39
N GLY A 59 2.56 -8.54 9.69
CA GLY A 59 1.39 -8.51 10.57
C GLY A 59 0.77 -7.12 10.65
N VAL A 60 1.59 -6.08 10.79
CA VAL A 60 1.13 -4.69 10.77
C VAL A 60 0.47 -4.37 9.41
N TYR A 61 1.12 -4.74 8.31
CA TYR A 61 0.58 -4.52 6.96
C TYR A 61 -0.77 -5.22 6.76
N VAL A 62 -0.88 -6.51 7.12
CA VAL A 62 -2.09 -7.34 7.04
C VAL A 62 -3.23 -6.72 7.84
N LEU A 63 -2.99 -6.33 9.09
CA LEU A 63 -4.03 -5.78 9.97
C LEU A 63 -4.55 -4.44 9.47
N VAL A 64 -3.65 -3.58 8.96
CA VAL A 64 -4.05 -2.30 8.36
C VAL A 64 -4.83 -2.52 7.06
N CYS A 65 -4.38 -3.43 6.19
CA CYS A 65 -5.11 -3.79 4.96
C CYS A 65 -6.49 -4.37 5.28
N ALA A 66 -6.61 -5.19 6.34
CA ALA A 66 -7.89 -5.72 6.79
C ALA A 66 -8.82 -4.58 7.28
N TYR A 67 -8.31 -3.68 8.12
CA TYR A 67 -9.04 -2.48 8.55
C TYR A 67 -9.53 -1.63 7.37
N ARG A 68 -8.66 -1.35 6.39
CA ARG A 68 -9.00 -0.55 5.21
C ARG A 68 -9.89 -1.30 4.21
N SER A 69 -9.87 -2.63 4.20
CA SER A 69 -10.79 -3.45 3.40
C SER A 69 -12.21 -3.45 3.96
N VAL A 70 -12.35 -3.42 5.29
CA VAL A 70 -13.65 -3.30 5.97
C VAL A 70 -14.18 -1.87 5.85
N LEU A 71 -13.32 -0.86 5.91
CA LEU A 71 -13.67 0.56 5.83
C LEU A 71 -12.98 1.27 4.64
N PRO A 72 -13.29 0.86 3.39
CA PRO A 72 -12.64 1.39 2.21
C PRO A 72 -12.92 2.88 2.03
N ARG A 73 -11.91 3.58 1.52
CA ARG A 73 -11.90 5.02 1.37
C ARG A 73 -11.02 5.48 0.22
N VAL A 74 -11.35 6.66 -0.31
CA VAL A 74 -10.50 7.41 -1.22
C VAL A 74 -10.07 8.69 -0.53
N ASP A 75 -8.75 8.87 -0.40
CA ASP A 75 -8.21 9.87 0.52
C ASP A 75 -8.44 11.29 0.01
N LEU A 76 -8.17 11.59 -1.26
CA LEU A 76 -8.30 12.94 -1.84
C LEU A 76 -9.76 13.40 -1.92
N GLU A 77 -10.63 12.57 -2.46
CA GLU A 77 -12.05 12.85 -2.65
C GLU A 77 -12.85 12.70 -1.34
N ARG A 78 -12.21 12.24 -0.26
CA ARG A 78 -12.80 11.95 1.07
C ARG A 78 -13.94 10.93 1.00
N LEU A 79 -13.90 10.03 0.03
CA LEU A 79 -14.98 9.07 -0.20
C LEU A 79 -14.91 7.94 0.82
N VAL A 80 -16.07 7.52 1.32
CA VAL A 80 -16.20 6.36 2.21
C VAL A 80 -17.41 5.51 1.83
N VAL A 81 -17.29 4.19 1.99
CA VAL A 81 -18.45 3.28 1.83
C VAL A 81 -19.34 3.31 3.07
N VAL A 82 -18.72 3.23 4.25
CA VAL A 82 -19.38 3.27 5.56
C VAL A 82 -18.94 4.54 6.29
N ASP A 83 -19.89 5.37 6.72
CA ASP A 83 -19.57 6.58 7.48
C ASP A 83 -19.52 6.27 8.99
N THR A 84 -18.31 6.19 9.54
CA THR A 84 -18.06 6.07 10.97
C THR A 84 -16.86 6.95 11.35
N ARG A 85 -16.61 7.17 12.65
CA ARG A 85 -15.40 7.87 13.10
C ARG A 85 -14.12 7.14 12.69
N LEU A 86 -14.17 5.79 12.67
CA LEU A 86 -13.07 4.97 12.15
C LEU A 86 -12.90 5.11 10.64
N SER A 87 -13.88 5.69 9.93
CA SER A 87 -13.78 5.96 8.51
C SER A 87 -13.05 7.27 8.18
N SER A 88 -12.48 7.94 9.18
CA SER A 88 -11.74 9.20 9.02
C SER A 88 -10.58 9.05 8.04
N ILE A 89 -10.46 9.97 7.09
CA ILE A 89 -9.38 9.95 6.09
C ILE A 89 -8.02 10.10 6.77
N PHE A 90 -7.93 10.96 7.79
CA PHE A 90 -6.71 11.13 8.57
C PHE A 90 -6.28 9.82 9.24
N LEU A 91 -7.18 9.12 9.95
CA LEU A 91 -6.86 7.84 10.59
C LEU A 91 -6.50 6.76 9.57
N GLY A 92 -7.20 6.75 8.44
CA GLY A 92 -6.93 5.81 7.34
C GLY A 92 -5.55 6.00 6.75
N ARG A 93 -5.19 7.26 6.47
CA ARG A 93 -3.89 7.63 5.93
C ARG A 93 -2.76 7.36 6.93
N ALA A 94 -2.97 7.64 8.21
CA ALA A 94 -2.00 7.32 9.26
C ALA A 94 -1.74 5.81 9.37
N ALA A 95 -2.80 5.00 9.42
CA ALA A 95 -2.66 3.55 9.42
C ALA A 95 -1.93 3.06 8.17
N ALA A 96 -2.29 3.58 7.00
CA ALA A 96 -1.66 3.25 5.73
C ALA A 96 -0.18 3.64 5.67
N THR A 97 0.19 4.81 6.19
CA THR A 97 1.59 5.23 6.30
C THR A 97 2.40 4.26 7.15
N VAL A 98 1.88 3.83 8.31
CA VAL A 98 2.56 2.84 9.15
C VAL A 98 2.76 1.52 8.38
N ALA A 99 1.71 1.04 7.72
CA ALA A 99 1.77 -0.18 6.92
C ALA A 99 2.77 -0.08 5.76
N GLU A 100 2.73 1.01 4.99
CA GLU A 100 3.62 1.23 3.85
C GLU A 100 5.09 1.36 4.28
N ILE A 101 5.36 1.98 5.44
CA ILE A 101 6.72 1.99 6.02
C ILE A 101 7.14 0.58 6.41
N CYS A 102 6.27 -0.19 7.08
CA CYS A 102 6.57 -1.58 7.40
C CYS A 102 6.90 -2.38 6.14
N PHE A 103 6.07 -2.30 5.10
CA PHE A 103 6.28 -2.97 3.82
C PHE A 103 7.58 -2.53 3.15
N ALA A 104 7.90 -1.23 3.16
CA ALA A 104 9.14 -0.73 2.58
C ALA A 104 10.39 -1.26 3.32
N VAL A 105 10.32 -1.36 4.65
CA VAL A 105 11.37 -1.99 5.46
C VAL A 105 11.48 -3.48 5.13
N GLN A 106 10.37 -4.19 4.92
CA GLN A 106 10.41 -5.60 4.47
C GLN A 106 11.16 -5.77 3.15
N LEU A 107 10.90 -4.89 2.16
CA LEU A 107 11.60 -4.91 0.87
C LEU A 107 13.11 -4.65 1.03
N GLY A 108 13.49 -3.67 1.85
CA GLY A 108 14.89 -3.39 2.18
C GLY A 108 15.58 -4.58 2.85
N LEU A 109 14.92 -5.19 3.84
CA LEU A 109 15.40 -6.38 4.54
C LEU A 109 15.54 -7.59 3.60
N LEU A 110 14.62 -7.77 2.66
CA LEU A 110 14.68 -8.83 1.65
C LEU A 110 15.93 -8.68 0.78
N VAL A 111 16.11 -7.51 0.16
CA VAL A 111 17.26 -7.26 -0.72
C VAL A 111 18.57 -7.33 0.06
N HIS A 112 18.59 -6.82 1.29
CA HIS A 112 19.73 -6.94 2.19
C HIS A 112 20.11 -8.42 2.40
N GLN A 113 19.15 -9.28 2.78
CA GLN A 113 19.44 -10.70 3.00
C GLN A 113 19.89 -11.42 1.73
N LEU A 114 19.27 -11.13 0.59
CA LEU A 114 19.73 -11.70 -0.68
C LEU A 114 21.16 -11.25 -1.02
N GLY A 115 21.53 -10.02 -0.65
CA GLY A 115 22.91 -9.54 -0.73
C GLY A 115 23.88 -10.22 0.25
N VAL A 116 23.40 -10.72 1.39
CA VAL A 116 24.20 -11.56 2.30
C VAL A 116 24.44 -12.93 1.67
N HIS A 117 23.38 -13.60 1.20
CA HIS A 117 23.47 -14.91 0.54
C HIS A 117 24.33 -14.88 -0.73
N ALA A 118 24.34 -13.76 -1.47
CA ALA A 118 25.18 -13.55 -2.64
C ALA A 118 26.62 -13.08 -2.31
N GLY A 119 26.95 -12.81 -1.05
CA GLY A 119 28.29 -12.32 -0.69
C GLY A 119 28.60 -10.91 -1.18
N LEU A 120 27.60 -10.03 -1.29
CA LEU A 120 27.70 -8.66 -1.81
C LEU A 120 27.46 -7.58 -0.73
N PRO A 121 28.46 -7.22 0.09
CA PRO A 121 28.33 -6.23 1.18
C PRO A 121 27.84 -4.83 0.75
N TRP A 122 28.21 -4.40 -0.47
CA TRP A 122 27.77 -3.10 -0.96
C TRP A 122 26.27 -3.10 -1.27
N VAL A 123 25.72 -4.22 -1.78
CA VAL A 123 24.28 -4.38 -2.03
C VAL A 123 23.51 -4.36 -0.71
N GLN A 124 24.04 -5.00 0.33
CA GLN A 124 23.46 -4.98 1.68
C GLN A 124 23.28 -3.56 2.21
N SER A 125 24.28 -2.70 2.00
CA SER A 125 24.22 -1.29 2.42
C SER A 125 23.27 -0.49 1.54
N ALA A 126 23.34 -0.70 0.21
CA ALA A 126 22.49 -0.06 -0.78
C ALA A 126 20.99 -0.39 -0.62
N ALA A 127 20.65 -1.57 -0.10
CA ALA A 127 19.27 -2.01 0.12
C ALA A 127 18.48 -1.05 1.03
N TRP A 128 19.15 -0.37 1.97
CA TRP A 128 18.50 0.56 2.89
C TRP A 128 18.02 1.86 2.23
N ALA A 129 18.47 2.17 1.02
CA ALA A 129 17.90 3.27 0.25
C ALA A 129 16.43 3.01 -0.13
N ILE A 130 16.03 1.74 -0.27
CA ILE A 130 14.64 1.36 -0.60
C ILE A 130 13.67 1.97 0.43
N PRO A 131 13.69 1.60 1.73
CA PRO A 131 12.76 2.19 2.69
C PRO A 131 12.86 3.72 2.80
N ILE A 132 14.03 4.32 2.56
CA ILE A 132 14.18 5.78 2.57
C ILE A 132 13.32 6.44 1.49
N PHE A 133 13.35 5.94 0.25
CA PHE A 133 12.50 6.46 -0.83
C PHE A 133 11.02 6.43 -0.44
N MET A 134 10.52 5.28 0.04
CA MET A 134 9.13 5.10 0.40
C MET A 134 8.71 5.93 1.62
N VAL A 135 9.59 6.11 2.62
CA VAL A 135 9.33 6.98 3.78
C VAL A 135 9.21 8.44 3.35
N VAL A 136 10.12 8.92 2.48
CA VAL A 136 10.04 10.28 1.93
C VAL A 136 8.75 10.47 1.12
N ALA A 137 8.34 9.44 0.37
CA ALA A 137 7.09 9.45 -0.38
C ALA A 137 5.87 9.72 0.53
N GLN A 138 5.85 9.19 1.75
CA GLN A 138 4.77 9.44 2.72
C GLN A 138 4.59 10.93 3.04
N GLY A 139 5.66 11.72 3.06
CA GLY A 139 5.58 13.17 3.24
C GLY A 139 4.77 13.85 2.13
N PHE A 140 4.99 13.43 0.88
CA PHE A 140 4.24 13.92 -0.29
C PHE A 140 2.79 13.43 -0.30
N CYS A 141 2.57 12.18 0.14
CA CYS A 141 1.24 11.60 0.33
C CYS A 141 0.43 12.43 1.34
N TRP A 142 1.00 12.71 2.52
CA TRP A 142 0.37 13.55 3.53
C TRP A 142 0.13 14.96 3.04
N HIS A 143 1.10 15.58 2.38
CA HIS A 143 0.89 16.89 1.76
C HIS A 143 -0.28 16.87 0.78
N SER A 144 -0.38 15.84 -0.07
CA SER A 144 -1.48 15.70 -1.04
C SER A 144 -2.83 15.59 -0.35
N VAL A 145 -2.93 14.69 0.63
CA VAL A 145 -4.17 14.46 1.38
C VAL A 145 -4.62 15.73 2.10
N LEU A 146 -3.71 16.45 2.76
CA LEU A 146 -4.05 17.65 3.53
C LEU A 146 -4.39 18.84 2.63
N THR A 147 -3.70 19.02 1.51
CA THR A 147 -3.89 20.20 0.64
C THR A 147 -4.89 19.97 -0.50
N LEU A 148 -5.34 18.72 -0.69
CA LEU A 148 -6.09 18.26 -1.87
C LEU A 148 -5.31 18.43 -3.18
N ASN A 149 -3.98 18.44 -3.11
CA ASN A 149 -3.12 18.69 -4.25
C ASN A 149 -2.68 17.39 -4.92
N HIS A 150 -3.27 17.11 -6.08
CA HIS A 150 -2.96 15.90 -6.86
C HIS A 150 -1.52 15.84 -7.38
N ILE A 151 -0.80 16.97 -7.51
CA ILE A 151 0.58 16.92 -8.03
C ILE A 151 1.56 16.28 -7.04
N THR A 152 1.35 16.48 -5.74
CA THR A 152 2.21 15.85 -4.74
C THR A 152 1.91 14.36 -4.61
N GLN A 153 0.71 13.93 -4.99
CA GLN A 153 0.41 12.50 -5.16
C GLN A 153 1.21 11.90 -6.33
N ALA A 154 1.32 12.61 -7.46
CA ALA A 154 2.18 12.17 -8.56
C ALA A 154 3.66 12.09 -8.12
N ALA A 155 4.14 13.04 -7.31
CA ALA A 155 5.48 13.01 -6.75
C ALA A 155 5.71 11.81 -5.81
N GLU A 156 4.72 11.47 -4.97
CA GLU A 156 4.75 10.25 -4.16
C GLU A 156 4.90 9.00 -5.05
N SER A 157 4.04 8.83 -6.04
CA SER A 157 4.08 7.68 -6.95
C SER A 157 5.45 7.58 -7.65
N LEU A 158 6.03 8.70 -8.08
CA LEU A 158 7.36 8.72 -8.68
C LEU A 158 8.49 8.33 -7.71
N LEU A 159 8.39 8.68 -6.44
CA LEU A 159 9.34 8.23 -5.42
C LEU A 159 9.24 6.71 -5.18
N TRP A 160 8.03 6.16 -5.20
CA TRP A 160 7.84 4.70 -5.19
C TRP A 160 8.48 4.04 -6.42
N ALA A 161 8.28 4.59 -7.62
CA ALA A 161 8.91 4.08 -8.83
C ALA A 161 10.45 4.18 -8.77
N ALA A 162 11.00 5.26 -8.20
CA ALA A 162 12.44 5.39 -8.01
C ALA A 162 12.98 4.31 -7.05
N GLY A 163 12.32 4.08 -5.91
CA GLY A 163 12.68 3.04 -4.95
C GLY A 163 12.61 1.62 -5.55
N PHE A 164 11.56 1.32 -6.33
CA PHE A 164 11.46 0.04 -7.03
C PHE A 164 12.44 -0.11 -8.21
N SER A 165 12.79 0.98 -8.89
CA SER A 165 13.85 0.96 -9.92
C SER A 165 15.21 0.66 -9.28
N TRP A 166 15.49 1.25 -8.13
CA TRP A 166 16.68 0.95 -7.34
C TRP A 166 16.71 -0.51 -6.87
N MET A 167 15.59 -0.99 -6.32
CA MET A 167 15.43 -2.40 -5.94
C MET A 167 15.67 -3.33 -7.13
N ALA A 168 15.11 -3.04 -8.31
CA ALA A 168 15.35 -3.82 -9.51
C ALA A 168 16.83 -3.84 -9.90
N ALA A 169 17.53 -2.70 -9.87
CA ALA A 169 18.96 -2.67 -10.17
C ALA A 169 19.77 -3.58 -9.22
N LEU A 170 19.50 -3.51 -7.90
CA LEU A 170 20.18 -4.36 -6.91
C LEU A 170 19.86 -5.84 -7.09
N LEU A 171 18.60 -6.19 -7.36
CA LEU A 171 18.19 -7.57 -7.62
C LEU A 171 18.78 -8.10 -8.93
N GLY A 172 18.96 -7.24 -9.95
CA GLY A 172 19.64 -7.60 -11.19
C GLY A 172 21.11 -7.96 -10.95
N VAL A 173 21.81 -7.19 -10.11
CA VAL A 173 23.18 -7.51 -9.68
C VAL A 173 23.21 -8.85 -8.92
N ILE A 174 22.33 -9.03 -7.93
CA ILE A 174 22.25 -10.29 -7.18
C ILE A 174 22.00 -11.47 -8.13
N ALA A 175 21.09 -11.32 -9.10
CA ALA A 175 20.80 -12.38 -10.07
C ALA A 175 22.02 -12.75 -10.91
N MET A 176 22.87 -11.79 -11.28
CA MET A 176 24.08 -12.07 -12.05
C MET A 176 25.17 -12.81 -11.26
N ASP A 177 25.24 -12.60 -9.94
CA ASP A 177 26.32 -13.11 -9.08
C ASP A 177 25.91 -14.31 -8.22
N SER A 178 24.63 -14.70 -8.25
CA SER A 178 24.09 -15.81 -7.45
C SER A 178 23.54 -16.95 -8.32
N SER A 179 23.31 -18.11 -7.70
CA SER A 179 22.69 -19.28 -8.33
C SER A 179 21.62 -19.91 -7.44
N GLY A 180 20.85 -20.86 -7.98
CA GLY A 180 19.81 -21.58 -7.23
C GLY A 180 18.63 -20.69 -6.82
N TRP A 181 18.14 -20.88 -5.60
CA TRP A 181 16.92 -20.21 -5.12
C TRP A 181 17.08 -18.69 -4.97
N VAL A 182 18.29 -18.21 -4.63
CA VAL A 182 18.60 -16.77 -4.50
C VAL A 182 18.46 -16.07 -5.84
N ASN A 183 19.05 -16.67 -6.89
CA ASN A 183 18.95 -16.17 -8.26
C ASN A 183 17.49 -16.13 -8.74
N ALA A 184 16.74 -17.23 -8.55
CA ALA A 184 15.35 -17.31 -8.97
C ALA A 184 14.48 -16.24 -8.29
N LEU A 185 14.66 -16.05 -6.97
CA LEU A 185 13.93 -15.03 -6.20
C LEU A 185 14.35 -13.61 -6.61
N ALA A 186 15.62 -13.38 -6.92
CA ALA A 186 16.12 -12.09 -7.40
C ALA A 186 15.55 -11.74 -8.78
N ILE A 187 15.52 -12.70 -9.73
CA ILE A 187 14.90 -12.50 -11.04
C ILE A 187 13.39 -12.23 -10.89
N PHE A 188 12.69 -12.99 -10.05
CA PHE A 188 11.28 -12.77 -9.79
C PHE A 188 11.03 -11.36 -9.24
N GLY A 189 11.77 -10.96 -8.20
CA GLY A 189 11.66 -9.63 -7.61
C GLY A 189 12.02 -8.50 -8.59
N PHE A 190 13.01 -8.71 -9.46
CA PHE A 190 13.37 -7.79 -10.54
C PHE A 190 12.17 -7.56 -11.49
N LEU A 191 11.58 -8.65 -11.98
CA LEU A 191 10.43 -8.60 -12.90
C LEU A 191 9.23 -7.91 -12.25
N CYS A 192 8.89 -8.27 -11.00
CA CYS A 192 7.80 -7.62 -10.26
C CYS A 192 8.05 -6.12 -10.07
N SER A 193 9.29 -5.73 -9.74
CA SER A 193 9.67 -4.32 -9.58
C SER A 193 9.52 -3.55 -10.90
N MET A 194 9.94 -4.14 -12.03
CA MET A 194 9.80 -3.52 -13.35
C MET A 194 8.34 -3.38 -13.78
N VAL A 195 7.50 -4.39 -13.51
CA VAL A 195 6.05 -4.30 -13.76
C VAL A 195 5.43 -3.16 -12.95
N PHE A 196 5.80 -3.02 -11.67
CA PHE A 196 5.33 -1.92 -10.84
C PHE A 196 5.76 -0.55 -11.36
N VAL A 197 7.03 -0.40 -11.74
CA VAL A 197 7.55 0.85 -12.32
C VAL A 197 6.82 1.21 -13.62
N ALA A 198 6.60 0.23 -14.50
CA ALA A 198 5.83 0.43 -15.73
C ALA A 198 4.39 0.87 -15.45
N TYR A 199 3.74 0.28 -14.44
CA TYR A 199 2.41 0.71 -14.00
C TYR A 199 2.41 2.17 -13.51
N VAL A 200 3.38 2.55 -12.67
CA VAL A 200 3.44 3.93 -12.14
C VAL A 200 3.64 4.94 -13.26
N LEU A 201 4.58 4.67 -14.18
CA LEU A 201 4.92 5.60 -15.26
C LEU A 201 3.85 5.64 -16.35
N GLY A 202 3.17 4.52 -16.63
CA GLY A 202 2.17 4.42 -17.69
C GLY A 202 0.75 4.79 -17.27
N VAL A 203 0.40 4.57 -16.00
CA VAL A 203 -1.00 4.68 -15.52
C VAL A 203 -1.13 5.65 -14.36
N ASP A 204 -0.40 5.42 -13.26
CA ASP A 204 -0.65 6.09 -11.98
C ASP A 204 -0.23 7.57 -11.98
N ALA A 205 1.05 7.87 -12.25
CA ALA A 205 1.54 9.24 -12.29
C ALA A 205 0.82 10.08 -13.39
N PRO A 206 0.59 9.57 -14.62
CA PRO A 206 -0.22 10.27 -15.61
C PRO A 206 -1.67 10.52 -15.20
N MET A 207 -2.28 9.64 -14.41
CA MET A 207 -3.64 9.86 -13.87
C MET A 207 -3.65 11.08 -12.93
N TYR A 208 -2.74 11.14 -11.96
CA TYR A 208 -2.68 12.28 -11.03
C TYR A 208 -2.32 13.59 -11.73
N TRP A 209 -1.44 13.54 -12.73
CA TRP A 209 -1.13 14.70 -13.56
C TRP A 209 -2.36 15.23 -14.31
N ARG A 210 -3.18 14.34 -14.89
CA ARG A 210 -4.45 14.71 -15.54
C ARG A 210 -5.45 15.31 -14.54
N ARG A 211 -5.59 14.71 -13.35
CA ARG A 211 -6.45 15.26 -12.28
C ARG A 211 -5.98 16.65 -11.83
N TYR A 212 -4.67 16.86 -11.72
CA TYR A 212 -4.09 18.17 -11.42
C TYR A 212 -4.40 19.22 -12.50
N GLN A 213 -4.24 18.88 -13.78
CA GLN A 213 -4.59 19.81 -14.87
C GLN A 213 -6.07 20.17 -14.87
N HIS A 214 -6.94 19.19 -14.69
CA HIS A 214 -8.38 19.40 -14.61
C HIS A 214 -8.75 20.28 -13.41
N GLY A 215 -8.18 19.99 -12.23
CA GLY A 215 -8.35 20.81 -11.03
C GLY A 215 -7.94 22.26 -11.24
N ARG A 216 -6.78 22.50 -11.88
CA ARG A 216 -6.35 23.85 -12.24
C ARG A 216 -7.31 24.55 -13.20
N ALA A 217 -7.80 23.85 -14.23
CA ALA A 217 -8.74 24.41 -15.20
C ALA A 217 -10.08 24.80 -14.54
N CYS A 218 -10.51 24.06 -13.52
CA CYS A 218 -11.73 24.34 -12.75
C CYS A 218 -11.50 25.32 -11.57
N GLY A 219 -10.30 25.91 -11.44
CA GLY A 219 -10.00 26.87 -10.36
C GLY A 219 -9.93 26.25 -8.97
N GLN A 220 -9.50 24.98 -8.86
CA GLN A 220 -9.43 24.27 -7.59
C GLN A 220 -8.55 25.01 -6.57
N ALA A 221 -9.17 25.38 -5.45
CA ALA A 221 -8.47 25.99 -4.33
C ALA A 221 -7.80 24.91 -3.47
N TYR A 222 -6.50 25.05 -3.24
CA TYR A 222 -5.76 24.18 -2.33
C TYR A 222 -6.03 24.57 -0.88
N MET A 223 -6.16 23.57 -0.01
CA MET A 223 -6.35 23.80 1.41
C MET A 223 -5.03 24.12 2.10
N ARG A 224 -5.07 25.02 3.09
CA ARG A 224 -3.98 25.16 4.06
C ARG A 224 -3.89 23.90 4.91
N LEU A 225 -2.69 23.53 5.35
CA LEU A 225 -2.43 22.26 6.04
C LEU A 225 -3.27 22.07 7.32
N ASP A 226 -3.48 23.12 8.09
CA ASP A 226 -4.27 23.11 9.33
C ASP A 226 -5.76 22.86 9.06
N HIS A 227 -6.33 23.55 8.08
CA HIS A 227 -7.69 23.32 7.60
C HIS A 227 -7.83 21.93 6.98
N GLY A 228 -6.83 21.52 6.22
CA GLY A 228 -6.72 20.19 5.61
C GLY A 228 -6.74 19.05 6.63
N ALA A 229 -6.04 19.21 7.76
CA ALA A 229 -6.02 18.22 8.82
C ALA A 229 -7.39 18.07 9.48
N ARG A 230 -8.06 19.20 9.79
CA ARG A 230 -9.44 19.19 10.31
C ARG A 230 -10.41 18.59 9.30
N ASP A 231 -10.28 18.96 8.03
CA ASP A 231 -11.09 18.41 6.94
C ASP A 231 -10.89 16.89 6.82
N ALA A 232 -9.66 16.40 6.75
CA ALA A 232 -9.36 14.96 6.68
C ALA A 232 -9.84 14.20 7.92
N TRP A 233 -9.90 14.86 9.08
CA TRP A 233 -10.41 14.26 10.31
C TRP A 233 -11.94 14.09 10.27
N HIS A 234 -12.65 15.14 9.85
CA HIS A 234 -14.11 15.24 9.99
C HIS A 234 -14.89 14.93 8.71
N ARG A 235 -14.44 15.41 7.55
CA ARG A 235 -15.17 15.29 6.28
C ARG A 235 -15.08 13.85 5.77
N ARG A 236 -16.25 13.24 5.58
CA ARG A 236 -16.43 11.92 4.98
C ARG A 236 -17.62 12.00 4.05
N VAL A 237 -17.36 11.86 2.75
CA VAL A 237 -18.39 11.90 1.72
C VAL A 237 -18.77 10.46 1.41
N ARG A 238 -19.96 10.07 1.83
CA ARG A 238 -20.45 8.72 1.62
C ARG A 238 -20.83 8.54 0.14
N SER A 239 -20.29 7.52 -0.52
CA SER A 239 -20.63 7.22 -1.92
C SER A 239 -20.98 5.75 -2.12
N GLY A 240 -22.21 5.51 -2.58
CA GLY A 240 -22.70 4.21 -3.03
C GLY A 240 -22.56 3.97 -4.53
N SER A 241 -21.96 4.90 -5.30
CA SER A 241 -21.90 4.84 -6.76
C SER A 241 -20.62 4.15 -7.24
N TRP A 242 -20.74 3.10 -8.05
CA TRP A 242 -19.61 2.37 -8.61
C TRP A 242 -18.71 3.24 -9.48
N ALA A 243 -19.29 4.21 -10.19
CA ALA A 243 -18.53 5.13 -11.04
C ALA A 243 -17.48 5.92 -10.25
N ALA A 244 -17.80 6.29 -8.99
CA ALA A 244 -16.88 7.00 -8.12
C ALA A 244 -15.74 6.13 -7.56
N TRP A 245 -15.93 4.80 -7.52
CA TRP A 245 -14.96 3.85 -6.95
C TRP A 245 -14.13 3.11 -8.00
N ARG A 246 -14.60 3.02 -9.24
CA ARG A 246 -14.03 2.14 -10.27
C ARG A 246 -12.53 2.38 -10.50
N ALA A 247 -12.09 3.65 -10.51
CA ALA A 247 -10.69 3.99 -10.71
C ALA A 247 -9.82 3.53 -9.53
N ASP A 248 -10.24 3.86 -8.30
CA ASP A 248 -9.49 3.54 -7.08
C ASP A 248 -9.57 2.05 -6.72
N ALA A 249 -10.66 1.36 -7.06
CA ALA A 249 -10.81 -0.08 -6.88
C ALA A 249 -9.75 -0.88 -7.65
N LEU A 250 -9.27 -0.36 -8.79
CA LEU A 250 -8.21 -0.97 -9.58
C LEU A 250 -6.87 -1.02 -8.83
N TRP A 251 -6.62 -0.05 -7.94
CA TRP A 251 -5.42 0.01 -7.09
C TRP A 251 -5.64 -0.66 -5.73
N LEU A 252 -6.76 -0.37 -5.07
CA LEU A 252 -7.08 -0.89 -3.74
C LEU A 252 -7.12 -2.42 -3.71
N THR A 253 -7.67 -3.05 -4.76
CA THR A 253 -7.81 -4.51 -4.82
C THR A 253 -6.46 -5.23 -4.83
N PRO A 254 -5.50 -4.96 -5.75
CA PRO A 254 -4.18 -5.59 -5.70
C PRO A 254 -3.37 -5.18 -4.47
N TYR A 255 -3.52 -3.95 -3.98
CA TYR A 255 -2.86 -3.50 -2.74
C TYR A 255 -3.32 -4.31 -1.52
N PHE A 256 -4.61 -4.59 -1.39
CA PHE A 256 -5.19 -5.41 -0.31
C PHE A 256 -5.12 -6.92 -0.54
N SER A 257 -4.63 -7.40 -1.68
CA SER A 257 -4.49 -8.83 -1.98
C SER A 257 -3.04 -9.18 -2.25
N PHE A 258 -2.59 -9.01 -3.50
CA PHE A 258 -1.25 -9.34 -3.93
C PHE A 258 -0.16 -8.69 -3.07
N GLY A 259 -0.30 -7.40 -2.72
CA GLY A 259 0.64 -6.72 -1.83
C GLY A 259 0.74 -7.39 -0.46
N VAL A 260 -0.39 -7.85 0.08
CA VAL A 260 -0.44 -8.56 1.37
C VAL A 260 0.20 -9.95 1.24
N TRP A 261 -0.04 -10.67 0.15
CA TRP A 261 0.53 -11.99 -0.06
C TRP A 261 2.05 -11.94 -0.25
N VAL A 262 2.55 -10.95 -0.98
CA VAL A 262 4.00 -10.68 -1.10
C VAL A 262 4.59 -10.32 0.27
N SER A 263 3.91 -9.46 1.05
CA SER A 263 4.32 -9.08 2.40
C SER A 263 4.46 -10.30 3.33
N ILE A 264 3.48 -11.21 3.30
CA ILE A 264 3.52 -12.47 4.06
C ILE A 264 4.63 -13.40 3.53
N ALA A 265 4.74 -13.56 2.21
CA ALA A 265 5.71 -14.47 1.60
C ALA A 265 7.17 -14.11 1.92
N MET A 266 7.48 -12.81 2.08
CA MET A 266 8.81 -12.36 2.50
C MET A 266 9.22 -12.91 3.87
N ALA A 267 8.27 -13.23 4.76
CA ALA A 267 8.57 -13.84 6.05
C ALA A 267 9.05 -15.30 5.94
N CYS A 268 8.78 -15.96 4.81
CA CYS A 268 9.21 -17.32 4.54
C CYS A 268 10.59 -17.41 3.87
N VAL A 269 11.23 -16.27 3.58
CA VAL A 269 12.58 -16.25 2.98
C VAL A 269 13.61 -16.62 4.06
N PRO A 270 14.48 -17.62 3.82
CA PRO A 270 15.50 -18.01 4.79
C PRO A 270 16.43 -16.86 5.13
N GLY A 271 16.65 -16.64 6.43
CA GLY A 271 17.75 -15.80 6.90
C GLY A 271 19.09 -16.42 6.52
N ALA A 272 20.09 -15.57 6.25
CA ALA A 272 21.48 -15.99 6.14
C ALA A 272 22.09 -16.31 7.51
#